data_AF-A0A151T9H1-F1
#
_entry.id   AF-A0A151T9H1-F1
#
_cell.length_a   1.000
_cell.length_b   1.000
_cell.length_c   1.000
_cell.angle_alpha   90.00
_cell.angle_beta   90.00
_cell.angle_gamma   90.00
#
_symmetry.space_group_name_H-M   'P 1'
#
loop_
_entity.id
_entity.type
_entity.pdbx_description
1 polymer ?
#
loop_
_entity_poly.entity_id
_entity_poly.type
_entity_poly.pdbx_seq_one_letter_code
_entity_poly.pdbx_strand_id
1 'polypeptide(L)' 'EFFGNEMTNQMQVLNLKNEFEALKMNEAKNIKDFMTKLMKIVNQIRLLGEKLLEKRIVEKVLVVLP' A
#
# COMPACT_ATOMS: atom_id res chain seq x y z
N GLU A 1 -19.57 -5.90 -20.14
CA GLU A 1 -18.11 -5.93 -19.83
C GLU A 1 -17.72 -5.23 -18.52
N PHE A 2 -18.65 -4.65 -17.74
CA PHE A 2 -18.34 -3.90 -16.51
C PHE A 2 -17.97 -4.77 -15.30
N PHE A 3 -18.57 -5.95 -15.14
CA PHE A 3 -18.32 -6.84 -13.99
C PHE A 3 -16.90 -7.43 -13.95
N GLY A 4 -16.29 -7.69 -15.12
CA GLY A 4 -14.92 -8.22 -15.19
C GLY A 4 -13.86 -7.22 -14.73
N ASN A 5 -14.09 -5.92 -15.00
CA ASN A 5 -13.21 -4.84 -14.56
C ASN A 5 -13.31 -4.62 -13.04
N GLU A 6 -14.53 -4.67 -12.48
CA GLU A 6 -14.73 -4.49 -11.04
C GLU A 6 -14.07 -5.60 -10.21
N MET A 7 -14.26 -6.88 -10.60
CA MET A 7 -13.59 -8.01 -9.95
C MET A 7 -12.06 -7.91 -10.05
N THR A 8 -11.55 -7.47 -11.20
CA THR A 8 -10.11 -7.26 -11.42
C THR A 8 -9.57 -6.17 -10.50
N ASN A 9 -10.29 -5.05 -10.35
CA ASN A 9 -9.89 -3.96 -9.46
C ASN A 9 -9.91 -4.39 -7.99
N GLN A 10 -10.92 -5.14 -7.55
CA GLN A 10 -10.97 -5.69 -6.20
C GLN A 10 -9.77 -6.60 -5.89
N MET A 11 -9.40 -7.46 -6.84
CA MET A 11 -8.24 -8.34 -6.68
C MET A 11 -6.93 -7.55 -6.64
N GLN A 12 -6.79 -6.50 -7.46
CA GLN A 12 -5.62 -5.62 -7.41
C GLN A 12 -5.51 -4.88 -6.07
N VAL A 13 -6.62 -4.37 -5.54
CA VAL A 13 -6.65 -3.73 -4.22
C VAL A 13 -6.23 -4.72 -3.13
N LEU A 14 -6.72 -5.97 -3.17
CA LEU A 14 -6.34 -7.00 -2.20
C LEU A 14 -4.83 -7.27 -2.24
N ASN A 15 -4.26 -7.41 -3.44
CA ASN A 15 -2.83 -7.62 -3.62
C ASN A 15 -2.01 -6.43 -3.07
N LEU A 16 -2.43 -5.20 -3.33
CA LEU A 16 -1.76 -4.00 -2.82
C LEU A 16 -1.86 -3.88 -1.29
N LYS A 17 -2.98 -4.27 -0.69
CA LYS A 17 -3.13 -4.35 0.78
C LYS A 17 -2.16 -5.38 1.37
N ASN A 18 -2.00 -6.54 0.72
CA ASN A 18 -1.02 -7.54 1.13
C ASN A 18 0.43 -7.03 0.98
N GLU A 19 0.75 -6.32 -0.10
CA GLU A 19 2.05 -5.69 -0.31
C GLU A 19 2.34 -4.63 0.77
N PHE A 20 1.34 -3.81 1.13
CA PHE A 20 1.43 -2.83 2.20
C PHE A 20 1.76 -3.50 3.55
N GLU A 21 1.09 -4.59 3.89
CA GLU A 21 1.35 -5.34 5.14
C GLU A 21 2.72 -6.03 5.12
N ALA A 22 3.14 -6.57 3.97
CA ALA A 22 4.44 -7.22 3.81
C ALA A 22 5.62 -6.25 3.83
N LEU A 23 5.43 -4.99 3.44
CA LEU A 23 6.49 -3.99 3.34
C LEU A 23 7.21 -3.79 4.68
N LYS A 24 8.54 -3.97 4.70
CA LYS A 24 9.39 -3.80 5.89
C LYS A 24 10.60 -2.93 5.59
N MET A 25 11.14 -2.27 6.62
CA MET A 25 12.32 -1.39 6.49
C MET A 25 13.56 -2.16 6.01
N ASN A 26 13.72 -3.42 6.39
CA ASN A 26 14.86 -4.25 5.96
C ASN A 26 14.93 -4.51 4.45
N GLU A 27 13.81 -4.39 3.72
CA GLU A 27 13.76 -4.48 2.26
C GLU A 27 14.03 -3.12 1.56
N ALA A 28 14.17 -2.04 2.34
CA ALA A 28 14.50 -0.71 1.87
C ALA A 28 15.89 -0.29 2.38
N LYS A 29 16.70 0.34 1.53
CA LYS A 29 18.08 0.69 1.92
C LYS A 29 18.14 1.83 2.94
N ASN A 30 17.12 2.69 2.95
CA ASN A 30 17.01 3.85 3.84
C ASN A 30 15.53 4.27 3.99
N ILE A 31 15.26 5.21 4.90
CA ILE A 31 13.91 5.69 5.20
C ILE A 31 13.21 6.32 3.99
N LYS A 32 13.97 7.02 3.13
CA LYS A 32 13.41 7.65 1.93
C LYS A 32 12.93 6.61 0.92
N ASP A 33 13.70 5.53 0.74
CA ASP A 33 13.32 4.43 -0.14
C ASP A 33 12.07 3.70 0.40
N PHE A 34 12.00 3.48 1.71
CA PHE A 34 10.82 2.91 2.35
C PHE A 34 9.58 3.78 2.13
N MET A 35 9.68 5.08 2.45
CA MET A 35 8.57 6.04 2.28
C MET A 35 8.12 6.15 0.82
N THR A 36 9.06 6.07 -0.12
CA THR A 36 8.75 6.08 -1.56
C THR A 36 7.93 4.84 -1.96
N LYS A 37 8.34 3.63 -1.51
CA LYS A 37 7.58 2.39 -1.77
C LYS A 37 6.21 2.42 -1.09
N LEU A 38 6.15 2.84 0.17
CA LEU A 38 4.90 2.98 0.93
C LEU A 38 3.90 3.88 0.21
N MET A 39 4.34 5.08 -0.18
CA MET A 39 3.48 6.06 -0.86
C MET A 39 3.06 5.59 -2.25
N LYS A 40 3.89 4.79 -2.94
CA LYS A 40 3.50 4.18 -4.22
C LYS A 40 2.28 3.27 -4.03
N ILE A 41 2.34 2.35 -3.06
CA ILE A 41 1.24 1.40 -2.77
C ILE A 41 -0.04 2.15 -2.38
N VAL A 42 0.06 3.12 -1.44
CA VAL A 42 -1.08 3.93 -0.99
C VAL A 42 -1.73 4.67 -2.15
N ASN A 43 -0.95 5.26 -3.05
CA ASN A 43 -1.48 5.97 -4.21
C ASN A 43 -2.15 5.03 -5.22
N GLN A 44 -1.61 3.82 -5.44
CA GLN A 44 -2.23 2.83 -6.32
C GLN A 44 -3.60 2.38 -5.79
N ILE A 45 -3.72 2.13 -4.49
CA ILE A 45 -5.02 1.81 -3.86
C ILE A 45 -6.01 2.96 -4.06
N ARG A 46 -5.56 4.21 -3.90
CA ARG A 46 -6.38 5.41 -4.13
C ARG A 46 -6.85 5.55 -5.58
N LEU A 47 -6.00 5.23 -6.55
CA LEU A 47 -6.36 5.27 -7.97
C LEU A 47 -7.41 4.21 -8.34
N LEU A 48 -7.44 3.10 -7.61
CA LEU A 48 -8.46 2.05 -7.75
C LEU A 48 -9.77 2.38 -7.01
N GLY A 49 -9.90 3.57 -6.42
CA GLY A 49 -11.12 4.05 -5.76
C GLY A 49 -11.23 3.68 -4.28
N GLU A 50 -10.27 2.92 -3.74
CA GLU A 50 -10.23 2.51 -2.33
C GLU A 50 -9.35 3.45 -1.49
N LYS A 51 -9.57 3.48 -0.18
CA LYS A 51 -8.77 4.32 0.74
C LYS A 51 -8.19 3.49 1.87
N LEU A 52 -6.92 3.75 2.18
CA LEU A 52 -6.32 3.35 3.45
C LEU A 52 -6.52 4.48 4.47
N LEU A 53 -6.84 4.12 5.71
CA LEU A 53 -6.94 5.09 6.80
C LEU A 53 -5.58 5.72 7.05
N GLU A 54 -5.51 7.04 7.20
CA GLU A 54 -4.25 7.74 7.50
C GLU A 54 -3.59 7.21 8.77
N LYS A 55 -4.39 6.87 9.78
CA LYS A 55 -3.93 6.20 11.00
C LYS A 55 -3.13 4.93 10.68
N ARG A 56 -3.60 4.09 9.75
CA ARG A 56 -2.90 2.86 9.35
C ARG A 56 -1.57 3.14 8.68
N ILE A 57 -1.50 4.19 7.87
CA ILE A 57 -0.26 4.61 7.20
C ILE A 57 0.75 5.10 8.26
N VAL A 58 0.30 5.92 9.21
CA VAL A 58 1.15 6.40 10.32
C VAL A 58 1.64 5.26 11.20
N GLU A 59 0.74 4.35 11.62
CA GLU A 59 1.11 3.15 12.38
C GLU A 59 2.16 2.31 11.63
N LYS A 60 2.01 2.15 10.31
CA LYS A 60 2.98 1.42 9.48
C LYS A 60 4.35 2.06 9.50
N VAL A 61 4.45 3.39 9.42
CA VAL A 61 5.73 4.11 9.51
C VAL A 61 6.32 3.92 10.91
N LEU A 62 5.54 4.12 11.97
CA LEU A 62 6.03 4.04 13.35
C LEU A 62 6.56 2.65 13.73
N VAL A 63 5.95 1.58 13.23
CA VAL A 63 6.40 0.19 13.49
C VAL A 63 7.76 -0.13 12.87
N VAL A 64 8.14 0.56 11.79
CA VAL A 64 9.36 0.25 11.04
C VAL A 64 10.51 1.22 11.30
N LEU A 65 10.25 2.30 12.04
CA LEU A 65 11.30 3.19 12.52
C LEU A 65 12.11 2.46 13.61
N PRO A 66 13.45 2.52 13.57
CA PRO A 66 14.30 1.96 14.62
C PRO A 66 14.12 2.66 15.97
#